data_AF-R5KD36-F1
#
_entry.id   AF-R5KD36-F1
#
_cell.length_a   1.000
_cell.length_b   1.000
_cell.length_c   1.000
_cell.angle_alpha   90.00
_cell.angle_beta   90.00
_cell.angle_gamma   90.00
#
_symmetry.space_group_name_H-M   'P 1'
#
loop_
_entity.id
_entity.type
_entity.pdbx_description
1 polymer ?
#
loop_
_entity_poly.entity_id
_entity_poly.type
_entity_poly.pdbx_seq_one_letter_code
_entity_poly.pdbx_strand_id
1 'polypeptide(L)'
;MKHTDFFSIIKRIKAEELRELAAALRLHGGAYEWTDVCDSPVIAADTGGDPMDAAVLKAVLGKDGLQLECADTSSGECMTIMPHDVFAGHLSYVTDKVPPINGTGDVTSPKEHFAIAWLGREDIAAKGYDTSCLTDGMMERIARRMGDAYSDNGYGEDLDMAAIEAGLTRIKVRTLFGI
;
A
#
# COMPACT_ATOMS: atom_id res chain seq x y z
N MET A 1 -18.92 -16.53 -15.26
CA MET A 1 -18.95 -16.88 -13.82
C MET A 1 -18.72 -15.58 -13.05
N LYS A 2 -19.39 -15.33 -11.91
CA LYS A 2 -19.01 -14.18 -11.07
C LYS A 2 -17.70 -14.54 -10.37
N HIS A 3 -16.65 -13.76 -10.57
CA HIS A 3 -15.35 -13.96 -9.95
C HIS A 3 -14.70 -12.61 -9.66
N THR A 4 -13.71 -12.59 -8.77
CA THR A 4 -12.85 -11.43 -8.57
C THR A 4 -11.96 -11.28 -9.79
N ASP A 5 -11.93 -10.08 -10.37
CA ASP A 5 -11.03 -9.77 -11.48
C ASP A 5 -9.64 -9.39 -10.95
N PHE A 6 -8.86 -10.42 -10.58
CA PHE A 6 -7.48 -10.24 -10.12
C PHE A 6 -6.58 -9.61 -11.18
N PHE A 7 -6.91 -9.76 -12.47
CA PHE A 7 -6.13 -9.16 -13.54
C PHE A 7 -6.21 -7.63 -13.52
N SER A 8 -7.40 -7.08 -13.30
CA SER A 8 -7.58 -5.63 -13.10
C SER A 8 -6.84 -5.11 -11.85
N ILE A 9 -6.81 -5.90 -10.77
CA ILE A 9 -6.04 -5.57 -9.55
C ILE A 9 -4.54 -5.55 -9.85
N ILE A 10 -4.01 -6.59 -10.53
CA ILE A 10 -2.61 -6.68 -10.93
C ILE A 10 -2.20 -5.50 -11.82
N LYS A 11 -3.06 -5.08 -12.75
CA LYS A 11 -2.82 -3.89 -13.58
C LYS A 11 -2.67 -2.62 -12.74
N ARG A 12 -3.50 -2.45 -11.72
CA ARG A 12 -3.40 -1.31 -10.80
C ARG A 12 -2.07 -1.33 -10.03
N ILE A 13 -1.71 -2.48 -9.48
CA ILE A 13 -0.45 -2.68 -8.74
C ILE A 13 0.74 -2.31 -9.64
N LYS A 14 0.84 -2.91 -10.83
CA LYS A 14 1.94 -2.63 -11.76
C LYS A 14 2.02 -1.15 -12.17
N ALA A 15 0.89 -0.47 -12.29
CA ALA A 15 0.85 0.96 -12.59
C ALA A 15 1.27 1.85 -11.40
N GLU A 16 1.01 1.42 -10.17
CA GLU A 16 1.52 2.07 -8.95
C GLU A 16 3.04 1.88 -8.86
N GLU A 17 3.53 0.65 -8.94
CA GLU A 17 4.98 0.35 -8.88
C GLU A 17 5.78 1.10 -9.94
N LEU A 18 5.27 1.15 -11.18
CA LEU A 18 5.90 1.91 -12.26
C LEU A 18 6.00 3.41 -11.93
N ARG A 19 4.97 3.99 -11.31
CA ARG A 19 4.97 5.41 -10.94
C ARG A 19 5.97 5.70 -9.83
N GLU A 20 6.05 4.83 -8.83
CA GLU A 20 6.95 4.98 -7.68
C GLU A 20 8.41 4.81 -8.10
N LEU A 21 8.73 3.77 -8.89
CA LEU A 21 10.07 3.60 -9.45
C LEU A 21 10.45 4.78 -10.34
N ALA A 22 9.54 5.26 -11.19
CA ALA A 22 9.80 6.45 -12.00
C ALA A 22 10.02 7.70 -11.13
N ALA A 23 9.32 7.86 -10.02
CA ALA A 23 9.56 8.95 -9.08
C ALA A 23 10.95 8.83 -8.43
N ALA A 24 11.34 7.64 -7.99
CA ALA A 24 12.66 7.37 -7.43
C ALA A 24 13.78 7.71 -8.44
N LEU A 25 13.67 7.24 -9.68
CA LEU A 25 14.67 7.50 -10.70
C LEU A 25 14.80 8.98 -11.05
N ARG A 26 13.70 9.75 -11.03
CA ARG A 26 13.76 11.21 -11.24
C ARG A 26 14.61 11.91 -10.18
N LEU A 27 14.59 11.43 -8.94
CA LEU A 27 15.46 11.95 -7.87
C LEU A 27 16.95 11.70 -8.16
N HIS A 28 17.25 10.65 -8.93
CA HIS A 28 18.60 10.27 -9.39
C HIS A 28 18.96 10.82 -10.78
N GLY A 29 18.22 11.81 -11.29
CA GLY A 29 18.50 12.40 -12.61
C GLY A 29 17.96 11.58 -13.79
N GLY A 30 17.02 10.67 -13.53
CA GLY A 30 16.32 9.87 -14.54
C GLY A 30 16.91 8.47 -14.77
N ALA A 31 17.96 8.08 -14.05
CA ALA A 31 18.56 6.77 -14.16
C ALA A 31 19.20 6.33 -12.83
N TYR A 32 19.30 5.02 -12.62
CA TYR A 32 20.10 4.45 -11.54
C TYR A 32 20.77 3.16 -12.03
N GLU A 33 22.04 2.99 -11.70
CA GLU A 33 22.89 1.88 -12.13
C GLU A 33 23.47 1.16 -10.91
N TRP A 34 23.26 -0.16 -10.85
CA TRP A 34 23.84 -1.04 -9.83
C TRP A 34 25.14 -1.61 -10.39
N THR A 35 26.25 -1.15 -9.84
CA THR A 35 27.60 -1.55 -10.30
C THR A 35 28.10 -2.84 -9.67
N ASP A 36 27.51 -3.26 -8.54
CA ASP A 36 27.77 -4.55 -7.90
C ASP A 36 26.60 -5.49 -8.18
N VAL A 37 26.90 -6.62 -8.82
CA VAL A 37 25.90 -7.66 -9.13
C VAL A 37 25.27 -8.24 -7.85
N CYS A 38 25.97 -8.20 -6.71
CA CYS A 38 25.41 -8.62 -5.43
C CYS A 38 24.31 -7.66 -4.92
N ASP A 39 24.34 -6.40 -5.35
CA ASP A 39 23.36 -5.38 -4.96
C ASP A 39 22.24 -5.20 -6.00
N SER A 40 22.43 -5.74 -7.21
CA SER A 40 21.41 -5.74 -8.26
C SER A 40 20.13 -6.45 -7.80
N PRO A 41 18.95 -5.81 -7.90
CA PRO A 41 17.69 -6.50 -7.67
C PRO A 41 17.48 -7.55 -8.76
N VAL A 42 17.14 -8.79 -8.36
CA VAL A 42 16.70 -9.83 -9.28
C VAL A 42 15.18 -9.78 -9.40
N ILE A 43 14.69 -9.76 -10.63
CA ILE A 43 13.27 -9.69 -10.97
C ILE A 43 12.83 -10.91 -11.77
N ALA A 44 11.58 -11.32 -11.60
CA ALA A 44 10.95 -12.25 -12.52
C ALA A 44 10.35 -11.48 -13.70
N ALA A 45 10.59 -11.96 -14.92
CA ALA A 45 10.05 -11.36 -16.15
C ALA A 45 9.65 -12.42 -17.18
N ASP A 46 8.68 -12.08 -18.02
CA ASP A 46 8.23 -12.85 -19.18
C ASP A 46 8.29 -11.96 -20.43
N THR A 47 9.30 -12.19 -21.27
CA THR A 47 9.54 -11.45 -22.51
C THR A 47 9.01 -12.18 -23.76
N GLY A 48 8.07 -13.12 -23.59
CA GLY A 48 7.51 -13.95 -24.67
C GLY A 48 8.23 -15.29 -24.90
N GLY A 49 9.16 -15.64 -24.00
CA GLY A 49 9.80 -16.96 -23.92
C GLY A 49 9.39 -17.69 -22.64
N ASP A 50 10.28 -18.50 -22.09
CA ASP A 50 10.08 -19.01 -20.74
C ASP A 50 10.32 -17.88 -19.72
N PRO A 51 9.51 -17.79 -18.64
CA PRO A 51 9.75 -16.86 -17.55
C PRO A 51 11.18 -17.02 -16.99
N MET A 52 11.82 -15.91 -16.69
CA MET A 52 13.22 -15.88 -16.26
C MET A 52 13.44 -14.97 -15.05
N ASP A 53 14.50 -15.27 -14.31
CA ASP A 53 15.06 -14.40 -13.28
C ASP A 53 16.18 -13.55 -13.88
N ALA A 54 16.03 -12.23 -13.82
CA ALA A 54 16.96 -11.29 -14.41
C ALA A 54 17.48 -10.30 -13.36
N ALA A 55 18.80 -10.14 -13.27
CA ALA A 55 19.43 -9.14 -12.44
C ALA A 55 19.34 -7.78 -13.13
N VAL A 56 18.74 -6.79 -12.48
CA VAL A 56 18.66 -5.41 -12.99
C VAL A 56 20.00 -4.73 -12.77
N LEU A 57 20.66 -4.37 -13.86
CA LEU A 57 21.93 -3.65 -13.85
C LEU A 57 21.69 -2.15 -13.88
N LYS A 58 20.66 -1.71 -14.58
CA LYS A 58 20.31 -0.29 -14.69
C LYS A 58 18.84 -0.09 -14.97
N ALA A 59 18.26 0.95 -14.38
CA ALA A 59 16.91 1.40 -14.68
C ALA A 59 16.98 2.83 -15.23
N VAL A 60 16.31 3.09 -16.35
CA VAL A 60 16.37 4.38 -17.05
C VAL A 60 14.98 4.87 -17.45
N LEU A 61 14.71 6.15 -17.22
CA LEU A 61 13.54 6.85 -17.76
C LEU A 61 13.91 7.47 -19.11
N GLY A 62 13.65 6.74 -20.17
CA GLY A 62 13.80 7.21 -21.54
C GLY A 62 12.60 8.04 -22.03
N LYS A 63 12.68 8.50 -23.29
CA LYS A 63 11.57 9.22 -23.96
C LYS A 63 10.31 8.36 -24.09
N ASP A 64 10.49 7.05 -24.24
CA ASP A 64 9.41 6.08 -24.45
C ASP A 64 8.94 5.43 -23.13
N GLY A 65 9.45 5.89 -21.99
CA GLY A 65 9.11 5.38 -20.66
C GLY A 65 10.28 4.69 -19.95
N LEU A 66 9.95 4.01 -18.85
CA LEU A 66 10.90 3.23 -18.06
C LEU A 66 11.39 2.01 -18.86
N GLN A 67 12.71 1.75 -18.83
CA GLN A 67 13.33 0.55 -19.36
C GLN A 67 14.33 0.01 -18.34
N LEU A 68 14.48 -1.32 -18.28
CA LEU A 68 15.44 -2.00 -17.42
C LEU A 68 16.49 -2.68 -18.30
N GLU A 69 17.76 -2.37 -18.07
CA GLU A 69 18.89 -3.13 -18.60
C GLU A 69 19.22 -4.22 -17.58
N CYS A 70 19.08 -5.48 -18.00
CA CYS A 70 19.19 -6.63 -17.13
C CYS A 70 20.18 -7.66 -17.69
N ALA A 71 20.62 -8.59 -16.84
CA ALA A 71 21.28 -9.82 -17.24
C ALA A 71 20.48 -11.04 -16.75
N ASP A 72 20.25 -12.02 -17.63
CA ASP A 72 19.70 -13.31 -17.23
C ASP A 72 20.63 -13.97 -16.21
N THR A 73 20.10 -14.35 -15.05
CA THR A 73 20.89 -14.92 -13.95
C THR A 73 21.46 -16.31 -14.28
N SER A 74 20.91 -17.01 -15.26
CA SER A 74 21.34 -18.34 -15.66
C SER A 74 22.44 -18.32 -16.73
N SER A 75 22.32 -17.45 -17.73
CA SER A 75 23.23 -17.36 -18.88
C SER A 75 24.22 -16.20 -18.81
N GLY A 76 23.89 -15.15 -18.04
CA GLY A 76 24.60 -13.88 -18.04
C GLY A 76 24.30 -12.99 -19.25
N GLU A 77 23.40 -13.39 -20.15
CA GLU A 77 23.06 -12.62 -21.34
C GLU A 77 22.38 -11.29 -20.97
N CYS A 78 22.89 -10.19 -21.53
CA CYS A 78 22.33 -8.87 -21.30
C CYS A 78 21.14 -8.60 -22.23
N MET A 79 20.08 -8.04 -21.68
CA MET A 79 18.86 -7.72 -22.41
C MET A 79 18.15 -6.49 -21.84
N THR A 80 17.26 -5.92 -22.64
CA THR A 80 16.36 -4.86 -22.18
C THR A 80 14.99 -5.46 -21.87
N ILE A 81 14.52 -5.29 -20.65
CA ILE A 81 13.20 -5.74 -20.19
C ILE A 81 12.29 -4.52 -20.02
N MET A 82 11.08 -4.60 -20.58
CA MET A 82 10.10 -3.54 -20.44
C MET A 82 9.27 -3.76 -19.16
N PRO A 83 8.79 -2.69 -18.50
CA PRO A 83 8.04 -2.81 -17.24
C PRO A 83 6.78 -3.67 -17.32
N HIS A 84 6.18 -3.80 -18.51
CA HIS A 84 4.99 -4.63 -18.70
C HIS A 84 5.30 -6.14 -18.72
N ASP A 85 6.55 -6.52 -18.97
CA ASP A 85 7.03 -7.91 -18.97
C ASP A 85 7.38 -8.39 -17.56
N VAL A 86 7.56 -7.45 -16.61
CA VAL A 86 7.92 -7.74 -15.22
C VAL A 86 6.70 -8.20 -14.42
N PHE A 87 6.85 -9.24 -13.60
CA PHE A 87 5.75 -9.68 -12.72
C PHE A 87 5.43 -8.63 -11.64
N ALA A 88 4.17 -8.56 -11.21
CA ALA A 88 3.76 -7.65 -10.14
C ALA A 88 4.54 -7.91 -8.85
N GLY A 89 4.89 -6.85 -8.12
CA GLY A 89 5.72 -6.88 -6.91
C GLY A 89 7.19 -6.56 -7.19
N HIS A 90 7.70 -6.92 -8.38
CA HIS A 90 9.14 -6.85 -8.64
C HIS A 90 9.64 -5.43 -8.93
N LEU A 91 8.82 -4.54 -9.51
CA LEU A 91 9.20 -3.13 -9.66
C LEU A 91 9.21 -2.38 -8.31
N SER A 92 8.34 -2.76 -7.37
CA SER A 92 8.42 -2.28 -5.98
C SER A 92 9.74 -2.71 -5.35
N TYR A 93 10.14 -3.97 -5.53
CA TYR A 93 11.41 -4.47 -5.02
C TYR A 93 12.63 -3.74 -5.62
N VAL A 94 12.60 -3.41 -6.92
CA VAL A 94 13.63 -2.56 -7.54
C VAL A 94 13.67 -1.18 -6.88
N THR A 95 12.51 -0.59 -6.59
CA THR A 95 12.40 0.72 -5.91
C THR A 95 13.05 0.68 -4.53
N ASP A 96 12.83 -0.38 -3.74
CA ASP A 96 13.45 -0.56 -2.43
C ASP A 96 15.00 -0.62 -2.47
N LYS A 97 15.55 -0.97 -3.64
CA LYS A 97 17.01 -1.05 -3.88
C LYS A 97 17.60 0.23 -4.46
N VAL A 98 16.79 1.25 -4.74
CA VAL A 98 17.27 2.59 -5.09
C VAL A 98 17.49 3.37 -3.79
N PRO A 99 18.72 3.84 -3.50
CA PRO A 99 18.99 4.55 -2.25
C PRO A 99 18.26 5.90 -2.22
N PRO A 100 17.77 6.33 -1.04
CA PRO A 100 17.18 7.66 -0.88
C PRO A 100 18.23 8.74 -1.11
N ILE A 101 17.82 9.89 -1.66
CA ILE A 101 18.70 11.04 -1.89
C ILE A 101 18.11 12.31 -1.28
N ASN A 102 18.97 13.20 -0.76
CA ASN A 102 18.57 14.49 -0.17
C ASN A 102 17.50 14.39 0.92
N GLY A 103 17.50 13.31 1.72
CA GLY A 103 16.49 13.08 2.75
C GLY A 103 15.08 12.75 2.22
N THR A 104 14.94 12.54 0.89
CA THR A 104 13.69 12.17 0.23
C THR A 104 13.74 10.69 -0.11
N GLY A 105 12.96 9.87 0.62
CA GLY A 105 12.82 8.43 0.38
C GLY A 105 11.37 7.98 0.16
N ASP A 106 10.40 8.88 0.38
CA ASP A 106 8.99 8.59 0.14
C ASP A 106 8.66 8.90 -1.32
N VAL A 107 8.47 7.84 -2.10
CA VAL A 107 8.01 7.90 -3.49
C VAL A 107 6.61 7.31 -3.63
N THR A 108 5.93 7.02 -2.52
CA THR A 108 4.63 6.36 -2.52
C THR A 108 3.63 7.17 -3.34
N SER A 109 2.97 6.49 -4.28
CA SER A 109 1.89 7.10 -5.05
C SER A 109 0.80 7.58 -4.08
N PRO A 110 0.19 8.76 -4.30
CA PRO A 110 -0.91 9.22 -3.46
C PRO A 110 -1.95 8.10 -3.32
N LYS A 111 -2.14 7.59 -2.11
CA LYS A 111 -3.15 6.56 -1.85
C LYS A 111 -4.51 7.19 -2.11
N GLU A 112 -5.28 6.60 -3.02
CA GLU A 112 -6.72 6.85 -3.01
C GLU A 112 -7.28 6.28 -1.71
N HIS A 113 -7.59 7.16 -0.77
CA HIS A 113 -8.35 6.78 0.40
C HIS A 113 -9.77 6.43 -0.05
N PHE A 114 -10.18 5.18 0.16
CA PHE A 114 -11.57 4.78 0.04
C PHE A 114 -12.15 4.55 1.45
N ALA A 115 -13.40 4.94 1.65
CA ALA A 115 -14.09 4.72 2.91
C ALA A 115 -14.34 3.21 3.11
N ILE A 116 -13.73 2.63 4.14
CA ILE A 116 -13.89 1.21 4.51
C ILE A 116 -15.09 0.98 5.42
N ALA A 117 -15.49 2.01 6.19
CA ALA A 117 -16.65 2.02 7.07
C ALA A 117 -17.10 3.46 7.30
N TRP A 118 -18.37 3.64 7.63
CA TRP A 118 -18.96 4.92 8.02
C TRP A 118 -19.35 4.83 9.49
N LEU A 119 -18.85 5.76 10.30
CA LEU A 119 -19.14 5.84 11.73
C LEU A 119 -20.03 7.06 12.00
N GLY A 120 -21.25 6.79 12.48
CA GLY A 120 -22.19 7.79 12.94
C GLY A 120 -22.20 7.97 14.46
N ARG A 121 -22.71 9.11 14.93
CA ARG A 121 -22.93 9.34 16.38
C ARG A 121 -24.04 8.42 16.90
N GLU A 122 -24.95 8.03 16.02
CA GLU A 122 -26.00 7.05 16.23
C GLU A 122 -25.45 5.64 16.51
N ASP A 123 -24.31 5.25 15.94
CA ASP A 123 -23.68 3.95 16.22
C ASP A 123 -23.14 3.90 17.65
N ILE A 124 -22.55 5.01 18.10
CA ILE A 124 -22.09 5.20 19.48
C ILE A 124 -23.27 5.13 20.46
N ALA A 125 -24.38 5.81 20.11
CA ALA A 125 -25.61 5.76 20.91
C ALA A 125 -26.23 4.36 20.95
N ALA A 126 -26.26 3.64 19.82
CA ALA A 126 -26.78 2.29 19.72
C ALA A 126 -25.99 1.28 20.57
N LYS A 127 -24.68 1.52 20.76
CA LYS A 127 -23.83 0.78 21.71
C LYS A 127 -24.07 1.12 23.18
N GLY A 128 -24.90 2.13 23.45
CA GLY A 128 -25.28 2.56 24.80
C GLY A 128 -24.29 3.52 25.44
N TYR A 129 -23.43 4.19 24.67
CA TYR A 129 -22.58 5.25 25.18
C TYR A 129 -23.34 6.57 25.32
N ASP A 130 -22.97 7.35 26.33
CA ASP A 130 -23.43 8.72 26.49
C ASP A 130 -22.83 9.60 25.38
N THR A 131 -23.68 10.10 24.50
CA THR A 131 -23.28 10.94 23.38
C THR A 131 -23.36 12.43 23.69
N SER A 132 -23.80 12.82 24.90
CA SER A 132 -23.97 14.23 25.28
C SER A 132 -22.65 15.01 25.33
N CYS A 133 -21.53 14.32 25.59
CA CYS A 133 -20.18 14.89 25.61
C CYS A 133 -19.40 14.68 24.31
N LEU A 134 -20.02 14.05 23.29
CA LEU A 134 -19.34 13.65 22.07
C LEU A 134 -19.00 14.88 21.21
N THR A 135 -17.70 15.15 21.05
CA THR A 135 -17.21 16.24 20.19
C THR A 135 -16.76 15.69 18.82
N ASP A 136 -16.63 16.56 17.81
CA ASP A 136 -16.11 16.15 16.50
C ASP A 136 -14.68 15.60 16.62
N GLY A 137 -13.83 16.22 17.45
CA GLY A 137 -12.49 15.72 17.72
C GLY A 137 -12.47 14.36 18.43
N MET A 138 -13.52 13.98 19.17
CA MET A 138 -13.66 12.61 19.69
C MET A 138 -14.06 11.66 18.58
N MET A 139 -15.00 12.04 17.71
CA MET A 139 -15.41 11.23 16.55
C MET A 139 -14.23 10.96 15.61
N GLU A 140 -13.38 11.95 15.35
CA GLU A 140 -12.18 11.78 14.54
C GLU A 140 -11.20 10.78 15.16
N ARG A 141 -10.97 10.85 16.49
CA ARG A 141 -10.09 9.89 17.19
C ARG A 141 -10.65 8.48 17.15
N ILE A 142 -11.96 8.32 17.36
CA ILE A 142 -12.63 7.02 17.31
C ILE A 142 -12.54 6.45 15.89
N ALA A 143 -12.87 7.24 14.86
CA ALA A 143 -12.80 6.81 13.47
C ALA A 143 -11.38 6.41 13.05
N ARG A 144 -10.35 7.18 13.47
CA ARG A 144 -8.95 6.84 13.21
C ARG A 144 -8.58 5.52 13.86
N ARG A 145 -8.92 5.35 15.14
CA ARG A 145 -8.60 4.13 15.89
C ARG A 145 -9.30 2.89 15.31
N MET A 146 -10.54 3.03 14.87
CA MET A 146 -11.26 1.97 14.17
C MET A 146 -10.64 1.66 12.80
N GLY A 147 -10.12 2.67 12.09
CA GLY A 147 -9.37 2.47 10.86
C GLY A 147 -8.08 1.68 11.08
N ASP A 148 -7.35 1.97 12.17
CA ASP A 148 -6.10 1.29 12.51
C ASP A 148 -6.30 -0.19 12.88
N ALA A 149 -7.48 -0.55 13.42
CA ALA A 149 -7.79 -1.91 13.89
C ALA A 149 -8.66 -2.73 12.93
N TYR A 150 -9.13 -2.13 11.82
CA TYR A 150 -10.19 -2.70 10.96
C TYR A 150 -9.93 -4.12 10.43
N SER A 151 -8.67 -4.52 10.23
CA SER A 151 -8.32 -5.87 9.77
C SER A 151 -8.30 -6.93 10.87
N ASP A 152 -8.34 -6.50 12.13
CA ASP A 152 -7.95 -7.33 13.26
C ASP A 152 -9.16 -7.79 14.08
N ASN A 153 -10.21 -6.96 14.18
CA ASN A 153 -11.44 -7.29 14.91
C ASN A 153 -12.72 -6.96 14.12
N GLY A 154 -13.89 -7.22 14.73
CA GLY A 154 -15.18 -6.81 14.16
C GLY A 154 -15.51 -5.34 14.46
N TYR A 155 -16.25 -4.69 13.56
CA TYR A 155 -16.69 -3.28 13.69
C TYR A 155 -17.20 -2.91 15.09
N GLY A 156 -18.02 -3.77 15.70
CA GLY A 156 -18.57 -3.52 17.02
C GLY A 156 -17.56 -3.57 18.14
N GLU A 157 -16.51 -4.39 18.03
CA GLU A 157 -15.45 -4.52 19.04
C GLU A 157 -14.48 -3.35 18.93
N ASP A 158 -14.10 -2.98 17.71
CA ASP A 158 -13.27 -1.81 17.44
C ASP A 158 -13.95 -0.51 17.92
N LEU A 159 -15.25 -0.39 17.67
CA LEU A 159 -16.05 0.73 18.15
C LEU A 159 -16.04 0.83 19.68
N ASP A 160 -16.14 -0.31 20.37
CA ASP A 160 -16.14 -0.36 21.84
C ASP A 160 -14.78 0.02 22.42
N MET A 161 -13.70 -0.55 21.89
CA MET A 161 -12.33 -0.21 22.27
C MET A 161 -12.03 1.26 22.02
N ALA A 162 -12.33 1.77 20.83
CA ALA A 162 -12.10 3.16 20.46
C ALA A 162 -12.95 4.15 21.29
N ALA A 163 -14.21 3.81 21.59
CA ALA A 163 -15.07 4.64 22.44
C ALA A 163 -14.53 4.74 23.89
N ILE A 164 -14.04 3.62 24.45
CA ILE A 164 -13.43 3.59 25.79
C ILE A 164 -12.13 4.41 25.81
N GLU A 165 -11.25 4.23 24.83
CA GLU A 165 -10.01 5.00 24.70
C GLU A 165 -10.28 6.50 24.51
N ALA A 166 -11.38 6.85 23.84
CA ALA A 166 -11.83 8.24 23.68
C ALA A 166 -12.47 8.82 24.95
N GLY A 167 -12.63 8.03 26.01
CA GLY A 167 -13.16 8.45 27.32
C GLY A 167 -14.69 8.44 27.42
N LEU A 168 -15.39 7.75 26.51
CA LEU A 168 -16.86 7.65 26.57
C LEU A 168 -17.30 6.67 27.66
N THR A 169 -18.38 7.04 28.35
CA THR A 169 -19.00 6.20 29.38
C THR A 169 -20.32 5.63 28.90
N ARG A 170 -20.60 4.39 29.26
CA ARG A 170 -21.92 3.78 28.99
C ARG A 170 -22.99 4.35 29.92
N ILE A 171 -24.18 4.60 29.36
CA ILE A 171 -25.36 5.01 30.13
C ILE A 171 -25.75 3.83 31.01
N LYS A 172 -25.74 4.03 32.33
CA LYS A 172 -26.24 3.02 33.27
C LYS A 172 -27.74 2.92 33.12
N VAL A 173 -28.23 1.84 32.50
CA VAL A 173 -29.66 1.53 32.52
C VAL A 173 -30.03 1.16 33.95
N ARG A 174 -30.82 2.01 34.62
CA ARG A 174 -31.47 1.62 35.89
C ARG A 174 -32.47 0.53 35.55
N THR A 175 -32.17 -0.71 35.93
CA THR A 175 -33.18 -1.77 35.93
C THR A 175 -34.24 -1.37 36.95
N LEU A 176 -35.39 -0.90 36.46
CA LEU A 176 -36.60 -0.76 37.28
C LEU A 176 -37.08 -2.18 37.59
N PHE A 177 -36.56 -2.77 38.66
CA PHE A 177 -37.24 -3.89 39.31
C PHE A 177 -38.49 -3.32 39.97
N GLY A 178 -39.62 -3.48 39.29
CA GLY A 178 -40.95 -3.18 39.82
C GLY A 178 -41.26 -4.05 41.02
N ILE A 179 -41.82 -3.38 42.04
CA ILE A 179 -42.41 -3.94 43.26
C ILE A 179 -43.74 -4.60 42.91
#